data_AF-F0QVT5-F1
#
_entry.id   AF-F0QVT5-F1
#
_cell.length_a   1.000
_cell.length_b   1.000
_cell.length_c   1.000
_cell.angle_alpha   90.00
_cell.angle_beta   90.00
_cell.angle_gamma   90.00
#
_symmetry.space_group_name_H-M   'P 1'
#
loop_
_entity.id
_entity.type
_entity.pdbx_description
1 polymer ?
#
loop_
_entity_poly.entity_id
_entity_poly.type
_entity_poly.pdbx_seq_one_letter_code
_entity_poly.pdbx_strand_id
1 'polypeptide(L)'
;MPYVSISVTLLAGLIIGAGVPIAVFYMAFKVGTWPFLVAATIISVFAIFWGTVLAILSFVPILDNVDEQLRVMNNQLNVYRAFIRSLLEELDEVNTVLRDIRDELRRVGGEA
;
A
#
# COMPACT_ATOMS: atom_id res chain seq x y z
N MET A 1 8.87 12.11 8.54
CA MET A 1 7.96 10.96 8.74
C MET A 1 6.61 11.24 8.05
N PRO A 2 6.47 10.92 6.76
CA PRO A 2 5.25 11.24 5.99
C PRO A 2 4.01 10.56 6.58
N TYR A 3 4.15 9.35 7.11
CA TYR A 3 3.07 8.62 7.79
C TYR A 3 2.48 9.36 8.99
N VAL A 4 3.31 10.04 9.80
CA VAL A 4 2.83 10.83 10.94
C VAL A 4 1.95 11.99 10.44
N SER A 5 2.32 12.63 9.33
CA SER A 5 1.50 13.71 8.76
C SER A 5 0.16 13.19 8.23
N ILE A 6 0.13 12.03 7.56
CA ILE A 6 -1.10 11.42 7.03
C ILE A 6 -2.04 11.06 8.17
N SER A 7 -1.53 10.38 9.21
CA SER A 7 -2.31 9.99 10.39
C SER A 7 -2.91 11.21 11.08
N VAL A 8 -2.12 12.29 11.23
CA VAL A 8 -2.58 13.54 11.85
C VAL A 8 -3.65 14.22 10.99
N THR A 9 -3.49 14.27 9.68
CA THR A 9 -4.49 14.87 8.76
C THR A 9 -5.79 14.08 8.76
N LEU A 10 -5.72 12.75 8.79
CA LEU A 10 -6.90 11.88 8.81
C LEU A 10 -7.65 12.01 10.14
N LEU A 11 -6.92 12.05 11.26
CA LEU A 11 -7.48 12.26 12.58
C LEU A 11 -8.08 13.66 12.74
N ALA A 12 -7.42 14.69 12.21
CA ALA A 12 -7.96 16.05 12.17
C ALA A 12 -9.22 16.15 11.30
N GLY A 13 -9.23 15.50 10.13
CA GLY A 13 -10.41 15.42 9.26
C GLY A 13 -11.60 14.77 9.96
N LEU A 14 -11.36 13.71 10.75
CA LEU A 14 -12.40 13.03 11.52
C LEU A 14 -12.91 13.88 12.69
N ILE A 15 -12.02 14.56 13.42
CA ILE A 15 -12.39 15.47 14.50
C ILE A 15 -13.18 16.68 13.97
N ILE A 16 -12.80 17.23 12.83
CA ILE A 16 -13.52 18.33 12.20
C ILE A 16 -14.87 17.84 11.65
N GLY A 17 -14.86 16.74 10.90
CA GLY A 17 -16.06 16.23 10.22
C GLY A 17 -17.13 15.68 11.14
N ALA A 18 -16.76 15.07 12.27
CA ALA A 18 -17.71 14.48 13.22
C ALA A 18 -17.73 15.21 14.57
N GLY A 19 -16.57 15.62 15.09
CA GLY A 19 -16.46 16.25 16.40
C GLY A 19 -17.07 17.65 16.46
N VAL A 20 -16.87 18.48 15.42
CA VAL A 20 -17.43 19.84 15.38
C VAL A 20 -18.96 19.82 15.32
N PRO A 21 -19.63 19.03 14.45
CA PRO A 21 -21.09 18.93 14.47
C PRO A 21 -21.64 18.49 15.83
N ILE A 22 -21.05 17.45 16.46
CA ILE A 22 -21.51 16.94 17.76
C ILE A 22 -21.42 18.01 18.84
N ALA A 23 -20.27 18.71 18.93
CA ALA A 23 -20.05 19.75 19.92
C ALA A 23 -20.98 20.97 19.72
N VAL A 24 -21.15 21.41 18.47
CA VAL A 24 -21.95 22.59 18.15
C VAL A 24 -23.44 22.31 18.37
N PHE A 25 -23.95 21.13 18.00
CA PHE A 25 -25.33 20.74 18.30
C PHE A 25 -25.56 20.57 19.81
N TYR A 26 -24.60 20.01 20.55
CA TYR A 26 -24.70 19.90 22.01
C TYR A 26 -24.87 21.28 22.66
N MET A 27 -24.06 22.27 22.26
CA MET A 27 -24.21 23.64 22.74
C MET A 27 -25.54 24.26 22.29
N ALA A 28 -25.98 23.97 21.07
CA ALA A 28 -27.22 24.50 20.53
C ALA A 28 -28.46 24.04 21.29
N PHE A 29 -28.53 22.76 21.63
CA PHE A 29 -29.61 22.24 22.45
C PHE A 29 -29.58 22.78 23.89
N LYS A 30 -28.38 23.08 24.42
CA LYS A 30 -28.25 23.64 25.78
C LYS A 30 -28.69 25.11 25.86
N VAL A 31 -28.44 25.91 24.82
CA VAL A 31 -28.87 27.32 24.76
C VAL A 31 -30.37 27.43 24.43
N GLY A 32 -30.91 26.50 23.64
CA GLY A 32 -32.35 26.38 23.38
C GLY A 32 -32.96 27.49 22.52
N THR A 33 -32.14 28.36 21.90
CA THR A 33 -32.63 29.44 21.03
C THR A 33 -32.61 29.00 19.55
N TRP A 34 -33.70 29.27 18.84
CA TRP A 34 -33.86 28.91 17.43
C TRP A 34 -32.76 29.45 16.49
N PRO A 35 -32.19 30.67 16.67
CA PRO A 35 -31.13 31.16 15.78
C PRO A 35 -29.84 30.37 15.95
N PHE A 36 -29.57 29.89 17.16
CA PHE A 36 -28.36 29.13 17.45
C PHE A 36 -28.44 27.72 16.83
N LEU A 37 -29.63 27.11 16.78
CA LEU A 37 -29.84 25.85 16.05
C LEU A 37 -29.58 25.99 14.55
N VAL A 38 -30.02 27.09 13.94
CA VAL A 38 -29.76 27.36 12.50
C VAL A 38 -28.26 27.56 12.25
N ALA A 39 -27.58 28.35 13.08
CA ALA A 39 -26.13 28.54 13.00
C ALA A 39 -25.38 27.21 13.17
N ALA A 40 -25.82 26.36 14.11
CA ALA A 40 -25.25 25.04 14.34
C ALA A 40 -25.36 24.12 13.13
N THR A 41 -26.51 24.11 12.46
CA THR A 41 -26.70 23.34 11.23
C THR A 41 -25.76 23.81 10.13
N ILE A 42 -25.64 25.13 9.91
CA ILE A 42 -24.77 25.68 8.86
C ILE A 42 -23.31 25.30 9.12
N ILE A 43 -22.82 25.53 10.34
CA ILE A 43 -21.43 25.20 10.72
C ILE A 43 -21.17 23.69 10.58
N SER A 44 -22.15 22.85 10.94
CA SER A 44 -22.03 21.39 10.84
C SER A 44 -21.91 20.93 9.39
N VAL A 45 -22.67 21.52 8.47
CA VAL A 45 -22.58 21.19 7.03
C VAL A 45 -21.20 21.53 6.49
N PHE A 46 -20.67 22.71 6.82
CA PHE A 46 -19.30 23.09 6.44
C PHE A 46 -18.24 22.19 7.05
N ALA A 47 -18.40 21.81 8.32
CA ALA A 47 -17.47 20.94 9.02
C ALA A 47 -17.43 19.53 8.40
N ILE A 48 -18.60 18.95 8.07
CA ILE A 48 -18.69 17.67 7.38
C ILE A 48 -18.03 17.76 6.01
N PHE A 49 -18.38 18.78 5.21
CA PHE A 49 -17.81 18.97 3.88
C PHE A 49 -16.27 19.06 3.91
N TRP A 50 -15.72 19.90 4.78
CA TRP A 50 -14.27 20.07 4.87
C TRP A 50 -13.57 18.87 5.51
N GLY A 51 -14.21 18.22 6.49
CA GLY A 51 -13.72 16.98 7.09
C GLY A 51 -13.61 15.84 6.06
N THR A 52 -14.62 15.69 5.19
CA THR A 52 -14.58 14.72 4.09
C THR A 52 -13.50 15.05 3.06
N VAL A 53 -13.34 16.32 2.68
CA VAL A 53 -12.27 16.74 1.75
C VAL A 53 -10.89 16.38 2.31
N LEU A 54 -10.62 16.70 3.59
CA LEU A 54 -9.36 16.36 4.23
C LEU A 54 -9.12 14.84 4.31
N ALA A 55 -10.16 14.06 4.59
CA ALA A 55 -10.06 12.61 4.60
C ALA A 55 -9.67 12.04 3.22
N ILE A 56 -10.29 12.51 2.14
CA ILE A 56 -9.98 12.07 0.77
C ILE A 56 -8.55 12.46 0.40
N LEU A 57 -8.14 13.71 0.66
CA LEU A 57 -6.79 14.16 0.35
C LEU A 57 -5.71 13.39 1.11
N SER A 58 -5.99 12.96 2.34
CA SER A 58 -5.05 12.14 3.10
C SER A 58 -4.83 10.73 2.52
N PHE A 59 -5.77 10.25 1.69
CA PHE A 59 -5.69 8.92 1.08
C PHE A 59 -4.78 8.88 -0.15
N VAL A 60 -4.65 9.98 -0.90
CA VAL A 60 -3.81 10.07 -2.11
C VAL A 60 -2.37 9.57 -1.88
N PRO A 61 -1.60 10.06 -0.89
CA PRO A 61 -0.22 9.60 -0.70
C PRO A 61 -0.13 8.13 -0.27
N ILE A 62 -1.19 7.55 0.28
CA ILE A 62 -1.20 6.11 0.62
C ILE A 62 -1.23 5.29 -0.66
N LEU A 63 -2.07 5.69 -1.63
CA LEU A 63 -2.18 5.00 -2.92
C LEU A 63 -0.87 5.05 -3.70
N ASP A 64 -0.23 6.22 -3.78
CA ASP A 64 1.08 6.37 -4.44
C ASP A 64 2.16 5.45 -3.85
N ASN A 65 2.18 5.32 -2.51
CA ASN A 65 3.14 4.44 -1.84
C ASN A 65 2.85 2.95 -2.09
N VAL A 66 1.57 2.56 -2.20
CA VAL A 66 1.19 1.18 -2.53
C VAL A 66 1.62 0.84 -3.95
N ASP A 67 1.37 1.72 -4.91
CA ASP A 67 1.76 1.51 -6.31
C ASP A 67 3.27 1.38 -6.47
N GLU A 68 4.05 2.22 -5.79
CA GLU A 68 5.51 2.14 -5.81
C GLU A 68 6.01 0.82 -5.19
N GLN A 69 5.43 0.38 -4.07
CA GLN A 69 5.76 -0.92 -3.46
C GLN A 69 5.42 -2.09 -4.38
N LEU A 70 4.27 -2.06 -5.04
CA LEU A 70 3.87 -3.06 -6.02
C LEU A 70 4.85 -3.09 -7.21
N ARG A 71 5.29 -1.93 -7.69
CA ARG A 71 6.29 -1.84 -8.77
C ARG A 71 7.62 -2.46 -8.36
N VAL A 72 8.11 -2.14 -7.17
CA VAL A 72 9.37 -2.70 -6.63
C VAL A 72 9.26 -4.22 -6.49
N MET A 73 8.16 -4.72 -5.91
CA MET A 73 7.94 -6.15 -5.75
C MET A 73 7.87 -6.88 -7.10
N ASN A 74 7.21 -6.30 -8.10
CA ASN A 74 7.14 -6.87 -9.43
C ASN A 74 8.52 -6.95 -10.11
N ASN A 75 9.35 -5.90 -9.92
CA ASN A 75 10.73 -5.92 -10.41
C ASN A 75 11.56 -7.01 -9.73
N GLN A 76 11.41 -7.18 -8.41
CA GLN A 76 12.08 -8.26 -7.67
C GLN A 76 11.66 -9.65 -8.20
N LEU A 77 10.37 -9.87 -8.46
CA LEU A 77 9.87 -11.12 -9.04
C LEU A 77 10.49 -11.39 -10.42
N ASN A 78 10.63 -10.37 -11.27
CA ASN A 78 11.28 -10.52 -12.57
C ASN A 78 12.76 -10.91 -12.42
N VAL A 79 13.48 -10.31 -11.47
CA VAL A 79 14.87 -10.66 -11.18
C VAL A 79 14.98 -12.10 -10.68
N TYR A 80 14.14 -12.51 -9.73
CA TYR A 80 14.11 -13.88 -9.24
C TYR A 80 13.78 -14.88 -10.35
N ARG A 81 12.87 -14.53 -11.26
CA ARG A 81 12.54 -15.38 -12.41
C ARG A 81 13.72 -15.53 -13.36
N ALA A 82 14.47 -14.45 -13.61
CA ALA A 82 15.69 -14.52 -14.42
C ALA A 82 16.75 -15.38 -13.74
N PHE A 83 16.93 -15.23 -12.43
CA PHE A 83 17.86 -16.03 -11.63
C PHE A 83 17.49 -17.53 -11.61
N ILE A 84 16.21 -17.88 -11.48
CA ILE A 84 15.77 -19.27 -11.59
C ILE A 84 16.06 -19.83 -12.98
N ARG A 85 15.90 -19.01 -14.03
CA ARG A 85 16.20 -19.44 -15.40
C ARG A 85 17.69 -19.71 -15.59
N SER A 86 18.57 -18.87 -15.04
CA SER A 86 20.02 -19.11 -15.13
C SER A 86 20.44 -20.35 -14.35
N LEU A 87 19.86 -20.59 -13.17
CA LEU A 87 20.14 -21.82 -12.40
C LEU A 87 19.70 -23.08 -13.15
N LEU A 88 18.58 -23.04 -13.88
CA LEU A 88 18.15 -24.15 -14.71
C LEU A 88 19.12 -24.42 -15.86
N GLU A 89 19.62 -23.37 -16.50
CA GLU A 89 20.60 -23.48 -17.59
C GLU A 89 21.93 -24.06 -17.09
N GLU A 90 22.42 -23.60 -15.93
CA GLU A 90 23.60 -24.19 -15.28
C GLU A 90 23.38 -25.67 -14.93
N LEU A 91 22.19 -26.06 -14.46
CA LEU A 91 21.87 -27.46 -14.17
C LEU A 91 21.86 -28.33 -15.44
N ASP A 92 21.35 -27.81 -16.55
CA ASP A 92 21.38 -28.52 -17.85
C ASP A 92 22.81 -28.68 -18.37
N GLU A 93 23.67 -27.68 -18.18
CA GLU A 93 25.09 -27.76 -18.52
C GLU A 93 25.80 -28.82 -17.68
N VAL A 94 25.59 -28.81 -16.36
CA VAL A 94 26.14 -29.84 -15.45
C VAL A 94 25.67 -31.24 -15.84
N ASN A 95 24.40 -31.40 -16.23
CA ASN A 95 23.86 -32.68 -16.69
C ASN A 95 24.53 -33.15 -18.00
N THR A 96 24.84 -32.22 -18.90
CA THR A 96 25.55 -32.51 -20.15
C THR A 96 26.97 -33.00 -19.87
N VAL A 97 27.70 -32.29 -19.00
CA VAL A 97 29.05 -32.70 -18.55
C VAL A 97 29.03 -34.08 -17.89
N LEU A 98 28.04 -34.36 -17.04
CA LEU A 98 27.88 -35.68 -16.42
C LEU A 98 27.61 -36.79 -17.44
N ARG A 99 26.83 -36.52 -18.50
CA ARG A 99 26.63 -37.45 -19.62
C ARG A 99 27.93 -37.72 -20.37
N ASP A 100 28.70 -36.69 -20.67
CA ASP A 100 29.96 -36.84 -21.40
C ASP A 100 30.96 -37.66 -20.59
N ILE A 101 31.11 -37.39 -19.29
CA ILE A 101 31.96 -38.20 -18.39
C ILE A 101 31.50 -39.65 -18.37
N ARG A 102 30.18 -39.89 -18.24
CA ARG A 102 29.62 -41.25 -18.24
C ARG A 102 29.90 -41.98 -19.56
N ASP A 103 29.75 -41.30 -20.68
CA ASP A 103 29.92 -41.87 -22.00
C ASP A 103 31.41 -42.15 -22.28
N GLU A 104 32.31 -41.31 -21.79
CA GLU A 104 33.77 -41.53 -21.84
C GLU A 104 34.20 -42.71 -20.95
N LEU A 105 33.64 -42.83 -19.74
CA LEU A 105 33.88 -43.99 -18.87
C LEU A 105 33.39 -45.31 -19.51
N ARG A 106 32.26 -45.28 -20.22
CA ARG A 106 31.78 -46.44 -21.00
C ARG A 106 32.70 -46.77 -22.17
N ARG A 107 33.26 -45.76 -22.83
CA ARG A 107 34.21 -45.94 -23.94
C ARG A 107 35.48 -46.64 -23.46
N VAL A 108 36.05 -46.17 -22.34
CA VAL A 108 37.27 -46.74 -21.76
C VAL A 108 37.01 -48.11 -21.11
N GLY A 109 35.84 -48.31 -20.49
CA GLY A 109 35.46 -49.59 -19.89
C GLY A 109 34.88 -50.63 -20.86
N GLY A 110 34.60 -50.23 -22.11
CA GLY A 110 34.03 -51.07 -23.17
C GLY A 110 35.07 -51.70 -24.10
N GLU A 111 36.36 -51.41 -23.91
CA GLU A 111 37.48 -52.21 -24.44
C GLU A 111 37.90 -53.25 -23.38
N ALA A 112 37.02 -54.23 -23.15
CA ALA A 112 37.32 -55.53 -22.55
C ALA A 112 36.31 -56.58 -23.04
#